data_AF-A0AAW9A387-F1
#
_entry.id   AF-A0AAW9A387-F1
#
_cell.length_a   1.000
_cell.length_b   1.000
_cell.length_c   1.000
_cell.angle_alpha   90.00
_cell.angle_beta   90.00
_cell.angle_gamma   90.00
#
_symmetry.space_group_name_H-M   'P 1'
#
loop_
_entity.id
_entity.type
_entity.pdbx_description
1 polymer ?
#
loop_
_entity_poly.entity_id
_entity_poly.type
_entity_poly.pdbx_seq_one_letter_code
_entity_poly.pdbx_strand_id
1 'polypeptide(L)'
;MKEIRKYICICLLLFLAACQSVQVSDSSHITLEEVVIALQGKGVDLAEAEFPENVFGSVLENVKPGTYELGGKPFFIFEFKTENGRENGEKEFDKKTGTMELVSASTFKKRNILIFYVHEIDFNSDNVPFEKEIQEAIDGISEG
;
A
#
# COMPACT_ATOMS: atom_id res chain seq x y z
N MET A 1 -36.44 -40.17 21.86
CA MET A 1 -35.33 -40.19 20.89
C MET A 1 -35.58 -39.36 19.62
N LYS A 2 -36.82 -39.22 19.11
CA LYS A 2 -37.10 -38.41 17.89
C LYS A 2 -36.86 -36.90 18.06
N GLU A 3 -37.14 -36.34 19.24
CA GLU A 3 -37.00 -34.89 19.45
C GLU A 3 -35.54 -34.43 19.61
N ILE A 4 -34.67 -35.23 20.24
CA ILE A 4 -33.22 -34.94 20.37
C ILE A 4 -32.55 -34.86 18.99
N ARG A 5 -32.99 -35.69 18.04
CA ARG A 5 -32.49 -35.69 16.66
C ARG A 5 -32.83 -34.41 15.89
N LYS A 6 -33.96 -33.75 16.20
CA LYS A 6 -34.31 -32.44 15.60
C LYS A 6 -33.38 -31.34 16.09
N TYR A 7 -33.08 -31.31 17.39
CA TYR A 7 -32.21 -30.28 17.98
C TYR A 7 -30.76 -30.40 17.47
N ILE A 8 -30.26 -31.64 17.26
CA ILE A 8 -28.94 -31.86 16.66
C ILE A 8 -28.87 -31.31 15.23
N CYS A 9 -29.92 -31.50 14.42
CA CYS A 9 -29.97 -30.95 13.06
C CYS A 9 -30.04 -29.42 13.04
N ILE A 10 -30.73 -28.80 14.00
CA ILE A 10 -30.82 -27.34 14.11
C ILE A 10 -29.48 -26.73 14.52
N CYS A 11 -28.74 -27.36 15.46
CA CYS A 11 -27.40 -26.90 15.84
C CYS A 11 -26.38 -27.01 14.70
N LEU A 12 -26.47 -28.04 13.86
CA LEU A 12 -25.59 -28.23 12.71
C LEU A 12 -25.79 -27.17 11.61
N LEU A 13 -27.03 -26.69 11.42
CA LEU A 13 -27.34 -25.63 10.47
C LEU A 13 -26.79 -24.26 10.90
N LEU A 14 -26.72 -23.99 12.21
CA LEU A 14 -26.14 -22.76 12.75
C LEU A 14 -24.61 -22.69 12.56
N PHE A 15 -23.92 -23.83 12.59
CA PHE A 15 -22.46 -23.87 12.33
C PHE A 15 -22.09 -23.62 10.86
N LEU A 16 -22.97 -23.98 9.91
CA LEU A 16 -22.74 -23.74 8.48
C LEU A 16 -22.90 -22.27 8.09
N ALA A 17 -23.69 -21.48 8.83
CA ALA A 17 -23.83 -20.04 8.59
C ALA A 17 -22.61 -19.23 9.06
N ALA A 18 -21.81 -19.75 10.00
CA ALA A 18 -20.61 -19.09 10.52
C ALA A 18 -19.37 -19.23 9.61
N CYS A 19 -19.47 -19.99 8.52
CA CYS A 19 -18.38 -20.20 7.55
C CYS A 19 -18.56 -19.41 6.25
N GLN A 20 -19.38 -18.36 6.26
CA GLN A 20 -19.20 -17.30 5.27
C GLN A 20 -17.98 -16.50 5.74
N SER A 21 -16.81 -16.82 5.18
CA SER A 21 -15.70 -15.87 5.16
C SER A 21 -16.28 -14.60 4.57
N VAL A 22 -16.56 -13.63 5.44
CA VAL A 22 -16.95 -12.29 5.04
C VAL A 22 -15.80 -11.84 4.14
N GLN A 23 -16.02 -11.84 2.83
CA GLN A 23 -15.22 -11.05 1.94
C GLN A 23 -15.58 -9.62 2.32
N VAL A 24 -14.88 -9.12 3.32
CA VAL A 24 -14.85 -7.71 3.65
C VAL A 24 -14.15 -7.11 2.43
N SER A 25 -14.92 -6.76 1.40
CA SER A 25 -14.54 -5.64 0.54
C SER A 25 -14.63 -4.43 1.46
N ASP A 26 -13.56 -4.24 2.23
CA ASP A 26 -13.43 -3.13 3.15
C ASP A 26 -13.45 -1.90 2.27
N SER A 27 -14.46 -1.03 2.40
CA SER A 27 -14.47 0.27 1.72
C SER A 27 -13.27 1.14 2.10
N SER A 28 -12.45 0.65 3.04
CA SER A 28 -11.20 1.24 3.46
C SER A 28 -9.96 0.82 2.64
N HIS A 29 -10.01 -0.27 1.86
CA HIS A 29 -8.85 -0.71 1.07
C HIS A 29 -8.62 0.22 -0.12
N ILE A 30 -7.43 0.81 -0.20
CA ILE A 30 -7.02 1.68 -1.30
C ILE A 30 -6.27 0.82 -2.32
N THR A 31 -6.68 0.89 -3.57
CA THR A 31 -6.01 0.22 -4.69
C THR A 31 -4.91 1.10 -5.27
N LEU A 32 -3.92 0.47 -5.90
CA LEU A 32 -2.88 1.16 -6.63
C LEU A 32 -3.45 2.06 -7.75
N GLU A 33 -4.53 1.64 -8.42
CA GLU A 33 -5.19 2.44 -9.46
C GLU A 33 -5.79 3.73 -8.89
N GLU A 34 -6.44 3.66 -7.73
CA GLU A 34 -6.97 4.86 -7.04
C GLU A 34 -5.86 5.83 -6.66
N VAL A 35 -4.69 5.33 -6.25
CA VAL A 35 -3.51 6.17 -5.96
C VAL A 35 -3.04 6.88 -7.23
N VAL A 36 -2.89 6.16 -8.35
CA VAL A 36 -2.46 6.74 -9.63
C VAL A 36 -3.44 7.81 -10.11
N ILE A 37 -4.74 7.54 -10.04
CA ILE A 37 -5.79 8.49 -10.41
C ILE A 37 -5.75 9.74 -9.52
N ALA A 38 -5.59 9.56 -8.20
CA ALA A 38 -5.49 10.68 -7.26
C ALA A 38 -4.28 11.58 -7.56
N LEU A 39 -3.13 10.97 -7.87
CA LEU A 39 -1.90 11.68 -8.24
C LEU A 39 -2.09 12.46 -9.55
N GLN A 40 -2.66 11.84 -10.58
CA GLN A 40 -2.99 12.50 -11.85
C GLN A 40 -3.95 13.68 -11.64
N GLY A 41 -4.95 13.54 -10.77
CA GLY A 41 -5.88 14.61 -10.42
C GLY A 41 -5.21 15.84 -9.78
N LYS A 42 -3.99 15.69 -9.26
CA LYS A 42 -3.14 16.75 -8.71
C LYS A 42 -2.02 17.22 -9.66
N GLY A 43 -2.02 16.75 -10.90
CA GLY A 43 -0.99 17.07 -11.90
C GLY A 43 0.32 16.31 -11.69
N VAL A 44 0.29 15.20 -10.95
CA VAL A 44 1.42 14.28 -10.78
C VAL A 44 1.24 13.13 -11.78
N ASP A 45 1.76 13.34 -12.99
CA ASP A 45 1.66 12.36 -14.09
C ASP A 45 2.74 11.29 -13.95
N LEU A 46 2.32 10.08 -13.57
CA LEU A 46 3.18 8.90 -13.50
C LEU A 46 3.24 8.18 -14.85
N ALA A 47 4.44 7.79 -15.28
CA ALA A 47 4.64 6.86 -16.39
C ALA A 47 5.04 5.48 -15.86
N GLU A 48 4.46 4.40 -16.35
CA GLU A 48 4.96 3.05 -16.02
C GLU A 48 6.41 2.91 -16.49
N ALA A 49 7.27 2.37 -15.63
CA ALA A 49 8.70 2.22 -15.93
C ALA A 49 9.26 0.98 -15.24
N GLU A 50 10.35 0.45 -15.78
CA GLU A 50 11.14 -0.61 -15.16
C GLU A 50 12.50 -0.01 -14.78
N PHE A 51 12.85 -0.08 -13.50
CA PHE A 51 14.16 0.35 -13.01
C PHE A 51 15.02 -0.86 -12.67
N PRO A 52 16.36 -0.71 -12.71
CA PRO A 52 17.24 -1.69 -12.10
C PRO A 52 16.80 -1.97 -10.65
N GLU A 53 16.88 -3.23 -10.24
CA GLU A 53 16.50 -3.65 -8.90
C GLU A 53 17.27 -2.82 -7.86
N ASN A 54 16.52 -2.10 -7.04
CA ASN A 54 17.04 -1.33 -5.92
C ASN A 54 16.20 -1.62 -4.68
N VAL A 55 16.70 -1.22 -3.51
CA VAL A 55 16.06 -1.61 -2.24
C VAL A 55 14.65 -1.01 -2.07
N PHE A 56 14.37 0.16 -2.65
CA PHE A 56 13.03 0.79 -2.63
C PHE A 56 12.02 0.03 -3.49
N GLY A 57 12.46 -0.58 -4.59
CA GLY A 57 11.63 -1.42 -5.46
C GLY A 57 11.58 -2.90 -5.04
N SER A 58 12.25 -3.27 -3.94
CA SER A 58 12.33 -4.67 -3.50
C SER A 58 11.00 -5.16 -2.90
N VAL A 59 10.78 -6.48 -2.94
CA VAL A 59 9.58 -7.09 -2.35
C VAL A 59 9.57 -6.87 -0.83
N LEU A 60 8.42 -6.45 -0.28
CA LEU A 60 8.18 -6.25 1.16
C LEU A 60 6.90 -7.01 1.56
N GLU A 61 6.95 -7.83 2.62
CA GLU A 61 5.82 -8.66 3.08
C GLU A 61 5.15 -9.47 1.94
N ASN A 62 5.97 -9.97 0.99
CA ASN A 62 5.53 -10.67 -0.23
C ASN A 62 4.72 -9.81 -1.22
N VAL A 63 4.80 -8.49 -1.12
CA VAL A 63 4.20 -7.52 -2.05
C VAL A 63 5.28 -6.94 -2.95
N LYS A 64 5.08 -7.06 -4.27
CA LYS A 64 5.87 -6.33 -5.28
C LYS A 64 5.24 -4.96 -5.51
N PRO A 65 6.01 -3.87 -5.59
CA PRO A 65 5.43 -2.57 -5.88
C PRO A 65 5.03 -2.44 -7.35
N GLY A 66 4.05 -1.59 -7.62
CA GLY A 66 3.93 -0.93 -8.92
C GLY A 66 5.09 0.03 -9.11
N THR A 67 5.63 0.08 -10.31
CA THR A 67 6.86 0.82 -10.61
C THR A 67 6.57 1.88 -11.67
N TYR A 68 6.89 3.12 -11.33
CA TYR A 68 6.60 4.30 -12.14
C TYR A 68 7.78 5.26 -12.15
N GLU A 69 7.79 6.14 -13.14
CA GLU A 69 8.67 7.29 -13.26
C GLU A 69 7.86 8.58 -13.04
N LEU A 70 8.43 9.49 -12.26
CA LEU A 70 7.97 10.87 -12.12
C LEU A 70 9.15 11.81 -12.37
N GLY A 71 9.12 12.55 -13.48
CA GLY A 71 10.19 13.49 -13.83
C GLY A 71 11.58 12.85 -13.95
N GLY A 72 11.67 11.63 -14.49
CA GLY A 72 12.94 10.89 -14.60
C GLY A 72 13.40 10.22 -13.29
N LYS A 73 12.58 10.23 -12.23
CA LYS A 73 12.92 9.66 -10.92
C LYS A 73 12.05 8.46 -10.57
N PRO A 74 12.60 7.41 -9.91
CA PRO A 74 11.83 6.24 -9.53
C PRO A 74 10.73 6.56 -8.52
N PHE A 75 9.56 5.95 -8.73
CA PHE A 75 8.38 6.07 -7.90
C PHE A 75 7.75 4.68 -7.69
N PHE A 76 7.75 4.20 -6.45
CA PHE A 76 7.28 2.86 -6.11
C PHE A 76 6.01 2.95 -5.26
N ILE A 77 4.97 2.20 -5.64
CA ILE A 77 3.69 2.14 -4.91
C ILE A 77 3.46 0.71 -4.46
N PHE A 78 3.43 0.48 -3.15
CA PHE A 78 3.07 -0.80 -2.56
C PHE A 78 1.61 -0.78 -2.12
N GLU A 79 0.84 -1.71 -2.66
CA GLU A 79 -0.53 -1.99 -2.22
C GLU A 79 -0.51 -3.25 -1.34
N PHE A 80 -0.55 -3.06 -0.02
CA PHE A 80 -0.67 -4.17 0.92
C PHE A 80 -2.13 -4.58 1.08
N LYS A 81 -2.37 -5.79 1.58
CA LYS A 81 -3.74 -6.26 1.88
C LYS A 81 -4.40 -5.52 3.04
N THR A 82 -3.59 -4.97 3.96
CA THR A 82 -4.06 -4.29 5.18
C THR A 82 -3.04 -3.23 5.60
N GLU A 83 -3.47 -2.29 6.44
CA GLU A 83 -2.58 -1.30 7.05
C GLU A 83 -1.49 -1.95 7.92
N ASN A 84 -1.82 -3.00 8.69
CA ASN A 84 -0.80 -3.75 9.42
C ASN A 84 0.22 -4.42 8.48
N GLY A 85 -0.21 -4.85 7.29
CA GLY A 85 0.69 -5.32 6.24
C GLY A 85 1.67 -4.24 5.78
N ARG A 86 1.17 -3.00 5.58
CA ARG A 86 2.00 -1.84 5.27
C ARG A 86 3.01 -1.51 6.37
N GLU A 87 2.58 -1.53 7.64
CA GLU A 87 3.48 -1.30 8.78
C GLU A 87 4.57 -2.37 8.90
N ASN A 88 4.24 -3.63 8.63
CA ASN A 88 5.22 -4.70 8.62
C ASN A 88 6.19 -4.55 7.43
N GLY A 89 5.69 -4.18 6.25
CA GLY A 89 6.52 -3.90 5.07
C GLY A 89 7.51 -2.76 5.32
N GLU A 90 7.06 -1.69 6.00
CA GLU A 90 7.91 -0.57 6.43
C GLU A 90 9.02 -1.05 7.39
N LYS A 91 8.67 -1.84 8.42
CA LYS A 91 9.66 -2.44 9.34
C LYS A 91 10.65 -3.37 8.64
N GLU A 92 10.18 -4.13 7.64
CA GLU A 92 11.05 -4.98 6.82
C GLU A 92 12.02 -4.14 6.01
N PHE A 93 11.55 -3.06 5.40
CA PHE A 93 12.40 -2.10 4.68
C PHE A 93 13.46 -1.50 5.59
N ASP A 94 13.09 -0.99 6.77
CA ASP A 94 14.01 -0.45 7.76
C ASP A 94 15.06 -1.48 8.19
N LYS A 95 14.65 -2.73 8.41
CA LYS A 95 15.58 -3.81 8.76
C LYS A 95 16.56 -4.13 7.62
N LYS A 96 16.10 -4.11 6.38
CA LYS A 96 16.94 -4.34 5.20
C LYS A 96 17.93 -3.21 4.97
N THR A 97 17.54 -1.98 5.30
CA THR A 97 18.29 -0.77 4.94
C THR A 97 19.03 -0.11 6.09
N GLY A 98 18.84 -0.54 7.34
CA GLY A 98 19.37 0.14 8.53
C GLY A 98 20.90 0.27 8.60
N THR A 99 21.66 -0.45 7.76
CA THR A 99 23.12 -0.29 7.62
C THR A 99 23.55 0.17 6.23
N MET A 100 22.61 0.51 5.35
CA MET A 100 22.86 0.92 3.97
C MET A 100 22.91 2.45 3.90
N GLU A 101 23.82 2.96 3.07
CA GLU A 101 23.78 4.36 2.66
C GLU A 101 22.76 4.48 1.52
N LEU A 102 21.57 5.02 1.85
CA LEU A 102 20.49 5.20 0.89
C LEU A 102 20.57 6.58 0.25
N VAL A 103 20.19 6.63 -1.03
CA VAL A 103 19.83 7.88 -1.68
C VAL A 103 18.56 8.47 -1.05
N SER A 104 18.40 9.79 -1.15
CA SER A 104 17.25 10.49 -0.56
C SER A 104 15.94 10.15 -1.27
N ALA A 105 14.91 9.88 -0.46
CA ALA A 105 13.56 9.58 -0.92
C ALA A 105 12.51 10.14 0.05
N SER A 106 11.40 10.64 -0.49
CA SER A 106 10.21 10.98 0.29
C SER A 106 9.35 9.73 0.45
N THR A 107 8.81 9.52 1.65
CA THR A 107 7.95 8.39 1.97
C THR A 107 6.55 8.87 2.30
N PHE A 108 5.54 8.34 1.61
CA PHE A 108 4.13 8.66 1.83
C PHE A 108 3.36 7.42 2.25
N LYS A 109 2.38 7.60 3.13
CA LYS A 109 1.64 6.50 3.76
C LYS A 109 0.17 6.86 3.90
N LYS A 110 -0.71 5.94 3.51
CA LYS A 110 -2.15 6.01 3.79
C LYS A 110 -2.72 4.60 3.85
N ARG A 111 -3.23 4.19 5.00
CA ARG A 111 -3.83 2.86 5.23
C ARG A 111 -2.91 1.73 4.76
N ASN A 112 -3.30 1.02 3.71
CA ASN A 112 -2.58 -0.11 3.13
C ASN A 112 -1.57 0.30 2.03
N ILE A 113 -1.36 1.59 1.77
CA ILE A 113 -0.44 2.11 0.75
C ILE A 113 0.84 2.65 1.37
N LEU A 114 1.98 2.22 0.84
CA LEU A 114 3.31 2.81 1.08
C LEU A 114 3.89 3.27 -0.25
N ILE A 115 4.42 4.49 -0.29
CA ILE A 115 5.03 5.06 -1.48
C ILE A 115 6.45 5.50 -1.17
N PHE A 116 7.38 5.18 -2.08
CA PHE A 116 8.71 5.76 -2.11
C PHE A 116 8.90 6.57 -3.38
N TYR A 117 9.20 7.86 -3.24
CA TYR A 117 9.61 8.74 -4.33
C TYR A 117 11.11 9.04 -4.20
N VAL A 118 11.93 8.44 -5.05
CA VAL A 118 13.39 8.47 -4.95
C VAL A 118 13.94 9.65 -5.75
N HIS A 119 14.05 10.82 -5.11
CA HIS A 119 14.40 12.08 -5.77
C HIS A 119 15.90 12.40 -5.74
N GLU A 120 16.70 11.78 -4.85
CA GLU A 120 18.15 11.99 -4.71
C GLU A 120 18.54 13.45 -4.42
N ILE A 121 17.59 14.24 -3.90
CA ILE A 121 17.80 15.63 -3.47
C ILE A 121 18.23 15.60 -2.01
N ASP A 122 19.24 16.40 -1.65
CA ASP A 122 19.77 16.54 -0.29
C ASP A 122 18.66 16.55 0.76
N PHE A 123 18.84 15.76 1.82
CA PHE A 123 17.92 15.62 2.95
C PHE A 123 17.56 16.96 3.62
N ASN A 124 18.39 18.00 3.47
CA ASN A 124 18.15 19.34 4.02
C ASN A 124 17.48 20.31 3.04
N SER A 125 17.02 19.84 1.87
CA SER A 125 16.37 20.69 0.87
C SER A 125 14.88 20.84 1.14
N ASP A 126 14.41 22.07 1.29
CA ASP A 126 12.99 22.40 1.45
C ASP A 126 12.18 22.31 0.13
N ASN A 127 12.82 21.95 -0.98
CA ASN A 127 12.23 21.98 -2.33
C ASN A 127 12.37 20.63 -3.03
N VAL A 128 11.66 19.61 -2.54
CA VAL A 128 11.47 18.36 -3.28
C VAL A 128 10.31 18.54 -4.28
N PRO A 129 10.55 18.40 -5.60
CA PRO A 129 9.50 18.53 -6.61
C PRO A 129 8.35 17.58 -6.36
N PHE A 130 7.12 18.05 -6.55
CA PHE A 130 5.87 17.28 -6.42
C PHE A 130 5.54 16.80 -5.01
N GLU A 131 6.40 16.99 -4.00
CA GLU A 131 6.17 16.44 -2.66
C GLU A 131 4.85 16.90 -2.04
N LYS A 132 4.53 18.19 -2.19
CA LYS A 132 3.27 18.76 -1.73
C LYS A 132 2.08 18.18 -2.48
N GLU A 133 2.16 18.11 -3.81
CA GLU A 133 1.10 17.59 -4.66
C GLU A 133 0.83 16.11 -4.40
N ILE A 134 1.90 15.32 -4.18
CA ILE A 134 1.81 13.91 -3.77
C ILE A 134 1.12 13.82 -2.41
N GLN A 135 1.59 14.54 -1.39
CA GLN A 135 0.98 14.50 -0.05
C GLN A 135 -0.51 14.87 -0.09
N GLU A 136 -0.86 15.96 -0.80
CA GLU A 136 -2.26 16.38 -0.97
C GLU A 136 -3.10 15.36 -1.74
N ALA A 137 -2.54 14.67 -2.75
CA ALA A 137 -3.22 13.61 -3.47
C ALA A 137 -3.56 12.45 -2.52
N ILE A 138 -2.55 12.00 -1.76
CA ILE A 138 -2.68 10.86 -0.82
C ILE A 138 -3.64 11.18 0.33
N ASP A 139 -3.57 12.39 0.90
CA ASP A 139 -4.49 12.83 1.95
C ASP A 139 -5.93 12.98 1.44
N GLY A 140 -6.09 13.31 0.15
CA GLY A 140 -7.37 13.49 -0.52
C GLY A 140 -8.10 12.19 -0.87
N ILE A 141 -7.43 11.02 -0.80
CA ILE A 141 -8.08 9.72 -1.04
C ILE A 141 -9.08 9.49 0.10
N SER A 142 -10.37 9.55 -0.25
CA SER A 142 -11.47 9.55 0.69
C SER A 142 -11.52 8.28 1.53
N GLU A 143 -11.82 8.48 2.80
CA GLU A 143 -12.09 7.41 3.73
C GLU A 143 -13.52 6.93 3.51
N GLY A 144 -13.69 5.88 2.69
CA GLY A 144 -14.98 5.24 2.46
C GLY A 144 -15.67 4.76 3.73
#